data_AF-A0AA96E3Z1-F1
#
_entry.id   AF-A0AA96E3Z1-F1
#
_cell.length_a   1.000
_cell.length_b   1.000
_cell.length_c   1.000
_cell.angle_alpha   90.00
_cell.angle_beta   90.00
_cell.angle_gamma   90.00
#
_symmetry.space_group_name_H-M   'P 1'
#
loop_
_entity.id
_entity.type
_entity.pdbx_description
1 polymer ?
#
loop_
_entity_poly.entity_id
_entity_poly.type
_entity_poly.pdbx_seq_one_letter_code
_entity_poly.pdbx_strand_id
1 'polypeptide(L)'
;MTQYLDSMIKDCKQAKLAMPKKDILISSTEEMPAVDKGIYIISEVGGNAAETLEAFKTFKQTKTKACCKINHPSNILYVGSSTRNLQRRLSQHLVSCPPSTYSLHLYEWFKGEYQVRILEYDESNRVLQLIEDSISADLKPAFGKQGANNR
;
A
#
# COMPACT_ATOMS: atom_id res chain seq x y z
N MET A 1 23.51 18.99 15.72
CA MET A 1 23.45 17.54 15.40
C MET A 1 22.29 16.83 16.13
N THR A 2 21.93 17.21 17.36
CA THR A 2 20.85 16.59 18.15
C THR A 2 19.43 16.83 17.63
N GLN A 3 19.14 18.03 17.10
CA GLN A 3 17.79 18.40 16.63
C GLN A 3 17.17 17.47 15.57
N TYR A 4 17.99 16.88 14.69
CA TYR A 4 17.50 15.95 13.67
C TYR A 4 17.03 14.63 14.31
N LEU A 5 17.84 14.07 15.21
CA LEU A 5 17.49 12.85 15.95
C LEU A 5 16.30 13.09 16.89
N ASP A 6 16.24 14.26 17.54
CA ASP A 6 15.11 14.64 18.38
C ASP A 6 13.81 14.73 17.57
N SER A 7 13.88 15.30 16.36
CA SER A 7 12.74 15.34 15.42
C SER A 7 12.33 13.93 14.99
N MET A 8 13.26 13.02 14.71
CA MET A 8 12.92 11.63 14.37
C MET A 8 12.26 10.92 15.55
N ILE A 9 12.79 11.07 16.76
CA ILE A 9 12.19 10.49 17.97
C ILE A 9 10.78 11.03 18.18
N LYS A 10 10.56 12.33 17.95
CA LYS A 10 9.23 12.94 18.02
C LYS A 10 8.28 12.34 16.98
N ASP A 11 8.71 12.19 15.73
CA ASP A 11 7.89 11.59 14.67
C ASP A 11 7.54 10.13 14.98
N CYS A 12 8.48 9.35 15.51
CA CYS A 12 8.22 7.97 15.94
C CYS A 12 7.21 7.90 17.08
N LYS A 13 7.32 8.79 18.08
CA LYS A 13 6.35 8.88 19.18
C LYS A 13 4.97 9.26 18.66
N GLN A 14 4.90 10.22 17.73
CA GLN A 14 3.64 10.62 17.10
C GLN A 14 3.03 9.45 16.31
N ALA A 15 3.81 8.76 15.47
CA ALA A 15 3.35 7.62 14.68
C ALA A 15 2.78 6.50 15.57
N LYS A 16 3.40 6.24 16.72
CA LYS A 16 2.93 5.23 17.68
C LYS A 16 1.60 5.60 18.34
N LEU A 17 1.31 6.88 18.50
CA LEU A 17 0.08 7.39 19.13
C LEU A 17 -1.03 7.72 18.11
N ALA A 18 -0.67 7.85 16.84
CA ALA A 18 -1.59 8.22 15.78
C ALA A 18 -2.69 7.16 15.62
N MET A 19 -3.92 7.64 15.54
CA MET A 19 -5.10 6.83 15.26
C MET A 19 -5.76 7.32 13.97
N PRO A 20 -6.29 6.43 13.13
CA PRO A 20 -6.99 6.84 11.92
C PRO A 20 -8.26 7.63 12.29
N LYS A 21 -8.51 8.72 11.56
CA LYS A 21 -9.78 9.47 11.63
C LYS A 21 -10.93 8.69 11.05
N LYS A 22 -10.65 7.90 10.01
CA LYS A 22 -11.60 6.98 9.39
C LYS A 22 -10.89 5.67 9.06
N ASP A 23 -11.62 4.58 9.24
CA ASP A 23 -11.21 3.22 8.89
C ASP A 23 -12.33 2.63 8.03
N ILE A 24 -12.05 2.50 6.74
CA ILE A 24 -13.04 2.17 5.72
C ILE A 24 -12.59 0.89 5.03
N LEU A 25 -13.50 -0.07 4.92
CA LEU A 25 -13.28 -1.29 4.15
C LEU A 25 -14.16 -1.23 2.91
N ILE A 26 -13.55 -1.44 1.74
CA ILE A 26 -14.26 -1.53 0.46
C ILE A 26 -13.91 -2.85 -0.24
N SER A 27 -14.88 -3.40 -0.96
CA SER A 27 -14.69 -4.59 -1.80
C SER A 27 -14.74 -4.29 -3.30
N SER A 28 -15.16 -3.07 -3.68
CA SER A 28 -15.23 -2.61 -5.06
C SER A 28 -14.69 -1.19 -5.21
N THR A 29 -14.17 -0.86 -6.40
CA THR A 29 -13.76 0.50 -6.75
C THR A 29 -14.92 1.49 -6.83
N GLU A 30 -16.16 1.02 -6.90
CA GLU A 30 -17.37 1.85 -6.88
C GLU A 30 -17.65 2.45 -5.49
N GLU A 31 -17.15 1.82 -4.43
CA GLU A 31 -17.29 2.24 -3.04
C GLU A 31 -16.19 3.22 -2.59
N MET A 32 -15.34 3.67 -3.52
CA MET A 32 -14.13 4.43 -3.21
C MET A 32 -14.46 5.72 -2.44
N PRO A 33 -13.94 5.90 -1.22
CA PRO A 33 -14.30 7.04 -0.40
C PRO A 33 -13.60 8.32 -0.87
N ALA A 34 -14.21 9.47 -0.59
CA ALA A 34 -13.59 10.79 -0.78
C ALA A 34 -12.55 11.07 0.32
N VAL A 35 -11.44 10.31 0.28
CA VAL A 35 -10.28 10.46 1.17
C VAL A 35 -9.08 10.85 0.33
N ASP A 36 -8.44 11.97 0.67
CA ASP A 36 -7.29 12.48 -0.10
C ASP A 36 -5.95 11.92 0.39
N LYS A 37 -5.88 11.57 1.67
CA LYS A 37 -4.64 11.24 2.37
C LYS A 37 -4.85 10.12 3.38
N GLY A 38 -3.91 9.19 3.43
CA GLY A 38 -3.99 8.05 4.32
C GLY A 38 -3.13 6.88 3.89
N ILE A 39 -3.40 5.73 4.50
CA ILE A 39 -2.79 4.45 4.21
C ILE A 39 -3.85 3.56 3.59
N TYR A 40 -3.47 2.75 2.61
CA TYR A 40 -4.32 1.74 2.03
C TYR A 40 -3.64 0.38 2.09
N ILE A 41 -4.44 -0.65 2.37
CA ILE A 41 -4.02 -2.03 2.49
C ILE A 41 -4.88 -2.84 1.53
N ILE A 42 -4.27 -3.48 0.56
CA ILE A 42 -4.94 -4.35 -0.40
C ILE A 42 -4.70 -5.79 0.04
N SER A 43 -5.76 -6.57 0.22
CA SER A 43 -5.68 -7.98 0.61
C SER A 43 -6.55 -8.86 -0.26
N GLU A 44 -6.08 -10.08 -0.50
CA GLU A 44 -6.83 -11.15 -1.16
C GLU A 44 -7.84 -11.78 -0.20
N VAL A 45 -9.01 -12.13 -0.73
CA VAL A 45 -10.11 -12.77 0.02
C VAL A 45 -10.30 -14.20 -0.48
N GLY A 46 -10.11 -15.18 0.42
CA GLY A 46 -10.41 -16.60 0.16
C GLY A 46 -9.49 -17.32 -0.84
N GLY A 47 -8.41 -16.69 -1.30
CA GLY A 47 -7.48 -17.27 -2.26
C GLY A 47 -6.25 -17.96 -1.65
N ASN A 48 -5.28 -18.30 -2.51
CA ASN A 48 -4.05 -18.99 -2.14
C ASN A 48 -2.83 -18.08 -2.36
N ALA A 49 -2.22 -17.61 -1.28
CA ALA A 49 -1.09 -16.70 -1.31
C ALA A 49 0.10 -17.19 -2.17
N ALA A 50 0.34 -18.51 -2.24
CA ALA A 50 1.43 -19.05 -3.05
C ALA A 50 1.10 -18.97 -4.54
N GLU A 51 -0.12 -19.34 -4.92
CA GLU A 51 -0.60 -19.25 -6.31
C GLU A 51 -0.65 -17.77 -6.76
N THR A 52 -1.12 -16.88 -5.91
CA THR A 52 -1.16 -15.43 -6.18
C THR A 52 0.23 -14.85 -6.41
N LEU A 53 1.22 -15.28 -5.61
CA LEU A 53 2.62 -14.89 -5.81
C LEU A 53 3.15 -15.36 -7.17
N GLU A 54 2.89 -16.61 -7.54
CA GLU A 54 3.33 -17.18 -8.83
C GLU A 54 2.62 -16.53 -10.03
N ALA A 55 1.33 -16.21 -9.91
CA ALA A 55 0.60 -15.46 -10.92
C ALA A 55 1.24 -14.08 -11.17
N PHE A 56 1.59 -13.35 -10.11
CA PHE A 56 2.27 -12.06 -10.25
C PHE A 56 3.69 -12.20 -10.81
N LYS A 57 4.45 -13.23 -10.43
CA LYS A 57 5.78 -13.51 -10.99
C LYS A 57 5.70 -13.70 -12.50
N THR A 58 4.76 -14.52 -12.96
CA THR A 58 4.50 -14.76 -14.39
C THR A 58 4.16 -13.46 -15.11
N PHE A 59 3.24 -12.67 -14.57
CA PHE A 59 2.87 -11.37 -15.13
C PHE A 59 4.08 -10.41 -15.20
N LYS A 60 4.86 -10.30 -14.14
CA LYS A 60 6.04 -9.42 -14.08
C LYS A 60 7.12 -9.79 -15.10
N GLN A 61 7.25 -11.07 -15.45
CA GLN A 61 8.20 -11.53 -16.48
C GLN A 61 7.85 -11.02 -17.89
N THR A 62 6.60 -10.63 -18.15
CA THR A 62 6.21 -10.02 -19.44
C THR A 62 6.88 -8.67 -19.68
N LYS A 63 7.37 -8.00 -18.62
CA LYS A 63 8.02 -6.68 -18.65
C LYS A 63 7.20 -5.58 -19.36
N THR A 64 5.88 -5.76 -19.42
CA THR A 64 4.96 -4.80 -20.06
C THR A 64 4.64 -3.60 -19.17
N LYS A 65 4.84 -3.70 -17.85
CA LYS A 65 4.52 -2.67 -16.85
C LYS A 65 5.59 -2.55 -15.76
N ALA A 66 5.69 -1.37 -15.15
CA ALA A 66 6.51 -1.09 -13.98
C ALA A 66 5.93 -1.73 -12.70
N CYS A 67 6.08 -3.04 -12.58
CA CYS A 67 5.51 -3.81 -11.48
C CYS A 67 6.25 -3.59 -10.16
N CYS A 68 5.51 -3.67 -9.05
CA CYS A 68 6.10 -3.59 -7.72
C CYS A 68 7.07 -4.74 -7.40
N LYS A 69 7.87 -4.55 -6.34
CA LYS A 69 8.83 -5.56 -5.87
C LYS A 69 8.07 -6.76 -5.31
N ILE A 70 8.65 -7.95 -5.47
CA ILE A 70 8.13 -9.21 -4.94
C ILE A 70 8.80 -9.46 -3.59
N ASN A 71 8.01 -9.82 -2.59
CA ASN A 71 8.47 -10.19 -1.26
C ASN A 71 8.28 -11.70 -1.05
N HIS A 72 7.25 -12.12 -0.30
CA HIS A 72 6.94 -13.52 0.03
C HIS A 72 5.44 -13.78 -0.10
N PRO A 73 4.95 -15.03 -0.08
CA PRO A 73 3.51 -15.30 -0.03
C PRO A 73 2.85 -14.61 1.16
N SER A 74 1.75 -13.89 0.93
CA SER A 74 0.91 -13.27 1.96
C SER A 74 -0.48 -12.99 1.40
N ASN A 75 -1.51 -13.09 2.24
CA ASN A 75 -2.87 -12.65 1.88
C ASN A 75 -2.96 -11.12 1.84
N ILE A 76 -2.02 -10.42 2.46
CA ILE A 76 -1.87 -8.97 2.29
C ILE A 76 -1.04 -8.75 1.04
N LEU A 77 -1.63 -8.20 -0.01
CA LEU A 77 -0.97 -8.02 -1.29
C LEU A 77 -0.04 -6.80 -1.28
N TYR A 78 -0.51 -5.69 -0.71
CA TYR A 78 0.22 -4.42 -0.75
C TYR A 78 -0.22 -3.48 0.35
N VAL A 79 0.76 -2.77 0.92
CA VAL A 79 0.55 -1.63 1.82
C VAL A 79 1.18 -0.42 1.17
N GLY A 80 0.46 0.71 1.14
CA GLY A 80 1.00 1.97 0.67
C GLY A 80 0.32 3.15 1.32
N SER A 81 0.97 4.31 1.25
CA SER A 81 0.37 5.58 1.65
C SER A 81 0.18 6.52 0.47
N SER A 82 -0.68 7.50 0.67
CA SER A 82 -0.72 8.69 -0.17
C SER A 82 -0.89 9.93 0.68
N THR A 83 -0.15 10.98 0.33
CA THR A 83 -0.23 12.28 1.00
C THR A 83 -1.19 13.24 0.30
N ARG A 84 -1.56 12.92 -0.96
CA ARG A 84 -2.54 13.60 -1.81
C ARG A 84 -3.10 12.61 -2.82
N ASN A 85 -4.33 12.79 -3.28
CA ASN A 85 -4.97 11.99 -4.32
C ASN A 85 -4.92 10.47 -4.06
N LEU A 86 -5.22 10.02 -2.84
CA LEU A 86 -5.25 8.60 -2.48
C LEU A 86 -6.11 7.76 -3.44
N GLN A 87 -7.28 8.28 -3.83
CA GLN A 87 -8.14 7.65 -4.83
C GLN A 87 -7.40 7.39 -6.15
N ARG A 88 -6.61 8.34 -6.64
CA ARG A 88 -5.81 8.16 -7.86
C ARG A 88 -4.75 7.09 -7.67
N ARG A 89 -4.07 7.03 -6.52
CA ARG A 89 -3.10 5.97 -6.22
C ARG A 89 -3.77 4.60 -6.22
N LEU A 90 -4.91 4.44 -5.56
CA LEU A 90 -5.67 3.19 -5.59
C LEU A 90 -6.11 2.81 -7.00
N SER A 91 -6.64 3.75 -7.79
CA SER A 91 -7.01 3.51 -9.19
C SER A 91 -5.85 2.99 -10.03
N GLN A 92 -4.61 3.42 -9.76
CA GLN A 92 -3.43 2.91 -10.48
C GLN A 92 -3.15 1.44 -10.17
N HIS A 93 -3.48 0.97 -8.96
CA HIS A 93 -3.40 -0.44 -8.61
C HIS A 93 -4.59 -1.25 -9.14
N LEU A 94 -5.81 -0.69 -9.11
CA LEU A 94 -7.05 -1.47 -9.24
C LEU A 94 -7.80 -1.32 -10.56
N VAL A 95 -7.56 -0.26 -11.34
CA VAL A 95 -8.38 0.06 -12.52
C VAL A 95 -7.52 0.21 -13.77
N SER A 96 -6.63 1.22 -13.79
CA SER A 96 -5.75 1.47 -14.93
C SER A 96 -4.67 2.49 -14.58
N CYS A 97 -3.52 2.38 -15.24
CA CYS A 97 -2.50 3.43 -15.27
C CYS A 97 -1.52 3.26 -16.44
N PRO A 98 -0.74 4.31 -16.77
CA PRO A 98 0.34 4.21 -17.75
C PRO A 98 1.33 3.09 -17.38
N PRO A 99 1.88 2.35 -18.37
CA PRO A 99 2.81 1.26 -18.13
C PRO A 99 4.03 1.58 -17.27
N SER A 100 4.50 2.83 -17.27
CA SER A 100 5.63 3.30 -16.48
C SER A 100 5.31 3.56 -15.01
N THR A 101 4.03 3.51 -14.61
CA THR A 101 3.61 3.80 -13.24
C THR A 101 3.93 2.63 -12.32
N TYR A 102 4.76 2.85 -11.30
CA TYR A 102 5.04 1.83 -10.30
C TYR A 102 3.77 1.47 -9.50
N SER A 103 3.24 0.27 -9.73
CA SER A 103 2.03 -0.23 -9.06
C SER A 103 1.94 -1.77 -9.07
N LEU A 104 0.84 -2.29 -8.53
CA LEU A 104 0.49 -3.72 -8.62
C LEU A 104 -0.06 -4.11 -9.99
N HIS A 105 -0.71 -3.17 -10.68
CA HIS A 105 -1.54 -3.46 -11.86
C HIS A 105 -2.48 -4.65 -11.65
N LEU A 106 -3.15 -4.72 -10.50
CA LEU A 106 -3.96 -5.86 -10.06
C LEU A 106 -5.00 -6.26 -11.13
N TYR A 107 -5.58 -5.27 -11.80
CA TYR A 107 -6.56 -5.41 -12.88
C TYR A 107 -6.08 -6.20 -14.12
N GLU A 108 -4.76 -6.37 -14.32
CA GLU A 108 -4.23 -7.06 -15.51
C GLU A 108 -4.11 -8.59 -15.28
N TRP A 109 -3.82 -9.02 -14.06
CA TRP A 109 -3.34 -10.38 -13.80
C TRP A 109 -4.09 -11.11 -12.70
N PHE A 110 -4.68 -10.39 -11.74
CA PHE A 110 -5.36 -11.00 -10.61
C PHE A 110 -6.80 -11.39 -11.01
N LYS A 111 -7.22 -12.58 -10.59
CA LYS A 111 -8.55 -13.14 -10.90
C LYS A 111 -9.37 -13.50 -9.65
N GLY A 112 -8.80 -13.32 -8.46
CA GLY A 112 -9.48 -13.56 -7.20
C GLY A 112 -10.26 -12.33 -6.72
N GLU A 113 -10.84 -12.49 -5.55
CA GLU A 113 -11.50 -11.41 -4.82
C GLU A 113 -10.48 -10.64 -3.96
N TYR A 114 -10.69 -9.34 -3.82
CA TYR A 114 -9.86 -8.50 -2.96
C TYR A 114 -10.73 -7.56 -2.13
N GLN A 115 -10.12 -7.04 -1.07
CA GLN A 115 -10.66 -5.93 -0.30
C GLN A 115 -9.57 -4.89 -0.09
N VAL A 116 -9.99 -3.65 0.11
CA VAL A 116 -9.09 -2.53 0.40
C VAL A 116 -9.52 -1.88 1.72
N ARG A 117 -8.63 -1.91 2.70
CA ARG A 117 -8.80 -1.14 3.93
C ARG A 117 -8.09 0.20 3.78
N ILE A 118 -8.79 1.29 4.04
CA ILE A 118 -8.33 2.67 3.89
C ILE A 118 -8.38 3.34 5.26
N LEU A 119 -7.21 3.82 5.70
CA LEU A 119 -7.00 4.48 6.98
C LEU A 119 -6.68 5.96 6.73
N GLU A 120 -7.63 6.85 6.98
CA GLU A 120 -7.43 8.29 6.85
C GLU A 120 -6.67 8.83 8.08
N TYR A 121 -5.54 9.50 7.86
CA TYR A 121 -4.73 10.10 8.92
C TYR A 121 -4.52 11.60 8.68
N ASP A 122 -4.54 12.37 9.76
CA ASP A 122 -4.19 13.79 9.75
C ASP A 122 -2.79 14.02 10.34
N GLU A 123 -1.83 13.33 9.76
CA GLU A 123 -0.46 13.29 10.24
C GLU A 123 0.52 13.81 9.18
N SER A 124 1.68 14.32 9.59
CA SER A 124 2.68 14.77 8.61
C SER A 124 3.12 13.64 7.66
N ASN A 125 3.66 13.97 6.49
CA ASN A 125 4.13 12.95 5.54
C ASN A 125 5.17 12.00 6.14
N ARG A 126 6.05 12.52 7.02
CA ARG A 126 7.06 11.73 7.73
C ARG A 126 6.41 10.74 8.68
N VAL A 127 5.44 11.19 9.45
CA VAL A 127 4.67 10.33 10.37
C VAL A 127 3.86 9.29 9.59
N LEU A 128 3.22 9.68 8.48
CA LEU A 128 2.45 8.76 7.63
C LEU A 128 3.33 7.63 7.06
N GLN A 129 4.56 7.95 6.63
CA GLN A 129 5.51 6.94 6.18
C GLN A 129 5.92 5.99 7.32
N LEU A 130 6.13 6.49 8.54
CA LEU A 130 6.44 5.63 9.70
C LEU A 130 5.27 4.69 10.04
N ILE A 131 4.04 5.17 9.94
CA ILE A 131 2.85 4.34 10.13
C ILE A 131 2.75 3.28 9.00
N GLU A 132 2.98 3.66 7.74
CA GLU A 132 3.03 2.73 6.60
C GLU A 132 4.10 1.64 6.80
N ASP A 133 5.32 2.04 7.19
CA ASP A 133 6.44 1.14 7.42
C ASP A 133 6.13 0.17 8.57
N SER A 134 5.51 0.65 9.66
CA SER A 134 5.08 -0.19 10.79
C SER A 134 4.03 -1.20 10.34
N ILE A 135 2.99 -0.76 9.64
CA ILE A 135 1.92 -1.65 9.14
C ILE A 135 2.50 -2.67 8.16
N SER A 136 3.41 -2.27 7.27
CA SER A 136 4.07 -3.16 6.33
C SER A 136 4.97 -4.19 7.02
N ALA A 137 5.67 -3.79 8.09
CA ALA A 137 6.48 -4.71 8.89
C ALA A 137 5.63 -5.76 9.62
N ASP A 138 4.47 -5.36 10.13
CA ASP A 138 3.55 -6.24 10.85
C ASP A 138 2.79 -7.19 9.91
N LEU A 139 2.24 -6.63 8.83
CA LEU A 139 1.38 -7.35 7.88
C LEU A 139 2.16 -8.15 6.84
N LYS A 140 3.43 -7.77 6.59
CA LYS A 140 4.34 -8.45 5.68
C LYS A 140 3.69 -8.67 4.29
N PRO A 141 3.48 -7.60 3.51
CA PRO A 141 2.77 -7.70 2.24
C PRO A 141 3.56 -8.48 1.19
N ALA A 142 2.84 -9.20 0.32
CA ALA A 142 3.41 -10.01 -0.73
C ALA A 142 4.19 -9.20 -1.76
N PHE A 143 3.79 -7.94 -1.95
CA PHE A 143 4.38 -7.04 -2.90
C PHE A 143 4.57 -5.63 -2.34
N GLY A 144 5.50 -4.89 -2.93
CA GLY A 144 5.78 -3.50 -2.57
C GLY A 144 7.21 -3.30 -2.07
N LYS A 145 7.59 -2.03 -1.89
CA LYS A 145 8.89 -1.70 -1.31
C LYS A 145 8.85 -1.97 0.20
N GLN A 146 9.96 -2.44 0.74
CA GLN A 146 10.15 -2.61 2.17
C GLN A 146 11.18 -1.59 2.64
N GLY A 147 10.88 -0.88 3.72
CA GLY A 147 11.71 0.20 4.27
C GLY A 147 11.48 1.54 3.60
N ALA A 148 12.11 2.58 4.17
CA ALA A 148 11.90 3.96 3.79
C ALA A 148 12.07 4.17 2.27
N ASN A 149 11.13 4.90 1.68
CA ASN A 149 11.29 5.48 0.36
C ASN A 149 12.46 6.47 0.40
N ASN A 150 13.70 6.00 0.19
CA ASN A 150 14.84 6.87 -0.03
C ASN A 150 14.51 7.76 -1.24
N ARG A 151 14.22 9.04 -0.96
CA ARG A 151 14.30 10.13 -1.91
C ARG A 151 15.52 10.96 -1.56
#